data_AF-A0A9D8PXS9-F1
#
_entry.id   AF-A0A9D8PXS9-F1
#
_cell.length_a   1.000
_cell.length_b   1.000
_cell.length_c   1.000
_cell.angle_alpha   90.00
_cell.angle_beta   90.00
_cell.angle_gamma   90.00
#
_symmetry.space_group_name_H-M   'P 1'
#
loop_
_entity.id
_entity.type
_entity.pdbx_description
1 polymer ?
#
loop_
_entity_poly.entity_id
_entity_poly.type
_entity_poly.pdbx_seq_one_letter_code
_entity_poly.pdbx_strand_id
1 'polypeptide(L)' 'MIRSTSRGLAVLRAMNARMHSTLADLHRDTGLPKPTVFRILETLRDEGYVREVDAR' A
#
# COMPACT_ATOMS: atom_id res chain seq x y z
N MET A 1 -6.18 20.61 2.39
CA MET A 1 -6.42 19.17 2.68
C MET A 1 -5.20 18.37 2.23
N ILE A 2 -4.57 17.60 3.12
CA ILE A 2 -3.33 16.86 2.85
C ILE A 2 -3.68 15.57 2.08
N ARG A 3 -3.63 15.62 0.74
CA ARG A 3 -4.02 14.49 -0.12
C ARG A 3 -3.06 13.29 -0.03
N SER A 4 -1.81 13.49 0.40
CA SER A 4 -0.83 12.41 0.59
C SER A 4 -1.24 11.45 1.70
N THR A 5 -1.65 11.97 2.86
CA THR A 5 -2.11 11.16 4.00
C THR A 5 -3.33 10.30 3.65
N SER A 6 -4.30 10.86 2.93
CA SER A 6 -5.48 10.11 2.51
C SER A 6 -5.15 8.91 1.61
N ARG A 7 -4.14 9.02 0.75
CA ARG A 7 -3.71 7.93 -0.13
C ARG A 7 -2.97 6.84 0.63
N GLY A 8 -2.08 7.21 1.56
CA GLY A 8 -1.41 6.27 2.45
C GLY A 8 -2.41 5.42 3.25
N LEU A 9 -3.41 6.07 3.85
CA LEU A 9 -4.48 5.38 4.58
C LEU A 9 -5.35 4.49 3.68
N ALA A 10 -5.59 4.89 2.43
CA ALA A 10 -6.33 4.06 1.48
C ALA A 10 -5.57 2.76 1.16
N VAL A 11 -4.25 2.83 0.98
CA VAL A 11 -3.40 1.64 0.76
C VAL A 11 -3.40 0.73 1.98
N LEU A 12 -3.24 1.26 3.21
CA LEU A 12 -3.31 0.47 4.44
C LEU A 12 -4.65 -0.22 4.62
N ARG A 13 -5.77 0.46 4.34
CA ARG A 13 -7.11 -0.14 4.37
C ARG A 13 -7.25 -1.29 3.36
N ALA A 14 -6.75 -1.09 2.14
CA ALA A 14 -6.78 -2.13 1.11
C ALA A 14 -5.91 -3.35 1.49
N MET A 15 -4.75 -3.12 2.12
CA MET A 15 -3.92 -4.19 2.65
C MET A 15 -4.65 -4.98 3.74
N ASN A 16 -5.27 -4.29 4.71
CA ASN A 16 -5.95 -4.93 5.84
C ASN A 16 -7.22 -5.70 5.45
N ALA A 17 -7.73 -5.54 4.22
CA ALA A 17 -8.86 -6.33 3.72
C ALA A 17 -8.49 -7.80 3.45
N ARG A 18 -7.20 -8.16 3.49
CA ARG A 18 -6.70 -9.53 3.28
C ARG A 18 -5.39 -9.76 4.02
N MET A 19 -5.02 -11.03 4.20
CA MET A 19 -3.80 -11.38 4.95
C MET A 19 -2.51 -10.95 4.21
N HIS A 20 -2.49 -11.08 2.89
CA HIS A 20 -1.38 -10.67 2.02
C HIS A 20 -1.93 -9.98 0.78
N SER A 21 -1.28 -8.90 0.34
CA SER A 21 -1.64 -8.17 -0.87
C SER A 21 -0.42 -8.02 -1.78
N THR A 22 -0.61 -8.23 -3.08
CA THR A 22 0.39 -7.87 -4.09
C THR A 22 0.26 -6.40 -4.50
N LEU A 23 1.28 -5.85 -5.16
CA LEU A 23 1.21 -4.51 -5.76
C LEU A 23 0.05 -4.39 -6.77
N ALA A 24 -0.26 -5.47 -7.50
CA ALA A 24 -1.36 -5.51 -8.45
C ALA A 24 -2.73 -5.45 -7.76
N ASP A 25 -2.88 -6.16 -6.64
CA ASP A 25 -4.11 -6.09 -5.85
C ASP A 25 -4.36 -4.69 -5.32
N LEU A 26 -3.33 -4.06 -4.73
CA LEU A 26 -3.45 -2.72 -4.17
C LEU A 26 -3.73 -1.67 -5.24
N HIS A 27 -3.13 -1.80 -6.43
CA HIS A 27 -3.48 -0.95 -7.57
C HIS A 27 -4.97 -1.07 -7.94
N ARG A 28 -5.48 -2.31 -8.07
CA ARG A 28 -6.88 -2.58 -8.40
C ARG A 28 -7.83 -2.00 -7.35
N ASP A 29 -7.55 -2.22 -6.07
CA ASP A 29 -8.50 -1.86 -5.00
C ASP A 29 -8.49 -0.37 -4.67
N THR A 30 -7.35 0.29 -4.84
CA THR A 30 -7.22 1.74 -4.53
C THR A 30 -7.44 2.64 -5.74
N GLY A 31 -7.35 2.09 -6.96
CA GLY A 31 -7.36 2.85 -8.22
C GLY A 31 -6.13 3.73 -8.43
N LEU A 32 -5.13 3.68 -7.54
CA LEU A 32 -3.92 4.48 -7.65
C LEU A 32 -2.94 3.85 -8.65
N PRO A 33 -2.21 4.63 -9.47
CA PRO A 33 -1.19 4.07 -10.37
C PRO A 33 -0.16 3.22 -9.63
N LYS A 34 0.30 2.11 -10.24
CA LYS A 34 1.30 1.20 -9.62
C LYS A 34 2.54 1.94 -9.06
N PRO A 35 3.16 2.93 -9.75
CA PRO A 35 4.29 3.67 -9.18
C PRO A 35 3.92 4.49 -7.94
N THR A 36 2.68 4.99 -7.87
CA THR A 36 2.17 5.71 -6.69
C THR A 36 1.97 4.77 -5.51
N VAL A 37 1.39 3.60 -5.74
CA VAL A 37 1.23 2.57 -4.70
C VAL A 37 2.60 2.11 -4.20
N PHE A 38 3.53 1.84 -5.12
CA PHE A 38 4.89 1.43 -4.78
C PHE A 38 5.59 2.45 -3.87
N ARG A 39 5.59 3.73 -4.24
CA ARG A 39 6.19 4.79 -3.41
C ARG A 39 5.55 4.92 -2.03
N ILE A 40 4.23 4.75 -1.94
CA ILE A 40 3.53 4.74 -0.65
C ILE A 40 3.99 3.55 0.19
N LEU A 41 4.10 2.36 -0.41
CA LEU A 41 4.57 1.16 0.27
C LEU A 41 6.02 1.31 0.74
N GLU A 42 6.90 1.93 -0.06
CA GLU A 42 8.27 2.25 0.37
C GLU A 42 8.25 3.14 1.62
N THR A 43 7.51 4.25 1.61
CA THR A 43 7.39 5.13 2.77
C THR A 43 6.85 4.38 4.00
N LEU A 44 5.76 3.62 3.83
CA LEU A 44 5.17 2.87 4.94
C LEU A 44 6.09 1.77 5.47
N ARG A 45 6.92 1.18 4.61
CA ARG A 45 7.90 0.15 4.99
C ARG A 45 9.04 0.78 5.77
N ASP A 46 9.56 1.90 5.29
CA ASP A 46 10.65 2.63 5.94
C ASP A 46 10.21 3.18 7.32
N GLU A 47 8.93 3.50 7.48
CA GLU A 47 8.29 3.85 8.77
C GLU A 47 7.87 2.64 9.62
N GLY A 48 8.01 1.41 9.11
CA GLY A 48 7.74 0.17 9.85
C GLY A 48 6.28 -0.29 9.90
N TYR A 49 5.38 0.32 9.13
CA TYR A 49 3.96 -0.05 9.08
C TYR A 49 3.68 -1.28 8.21
N VAL A 50 4.50 -1.54 7.21
CA VAL A 50 4.35 -2.67 6.30
C VAL A 50 5.67 -3.41 6.13
N ARG A 51 5.58 -4.67 5.77
CA ARG A 51 6.73 -5.54 5.55
C ARG A 51 6.45 -6.46 4.37
N GLU A 52 7.46 -6.68 3.56
CA GLU A 52 7.38 -7.67 2.49
C GLU A 52 7.31 -9.06 3.12
N VAL A 53 6.39 -9.87 2.61
CA VAL A 53 6.27 -11.26 3.02
C VAL A 53 6.83 -12.05 1.86
N ASP A 54 8.08 -12.47 2.02
CA ASP A 54 8.72 -13.34 1.04
C ASP A 54 7.99 -14.69 1.08
N ALA A 55 7.35 -15.04 -0.03
CA ALA A 55 6.65 -16.31 -0.17
C ALA A 55 7.70 -17.41 -0.41
N ARG A 56 8.35 -17.83 0.68
CA ARG A 56 9.18 -19.03 0.68
C ARG A 56 8.33 -20.29 0.81
#